data_AF-A0A1L8WB27-F1
#
_entry.id   AF-A0A1L8WB27-F1
#
_cell.length_a   1.000
_cell.length_b   1.000
_cell.length_c   1.000
_cell.angle_alpha   90.00
_cell.angle_beta   90.00
_cell.angle_gamma   90.00
#
_symmetry.space_group_name_H-M   'P 1'
#
loop_
_entity.id
_entity.type
_entity.pdbx_description
1 polymer ?
#
loop_
_entity_poly.entity_id
_entity_poly.type
_entity_poly.pdbx_seq_one_letter_code
_entity_poly.pdbx_strand_id
1 'polypeptide(L)'
;MFIYTVGIKLCYNEINEGVIFLKIGYARISTGLQNLDLQEDSLNKFGCEKIFTDQMKKYKIIEPYLNKQETIKEIAIKNKIPTRTLYRWVQKYEHDGLVGLIRKTRTDFEQIRISEEVRQKIEEFVLRYKKISTKTLSRKIASYCKENKLDVPSYSQAYKLRKRIPKSLIQLAHEERKYIKRIMI
;
A
#
# COMPACT_ATOMS: atom_id res chain seq x y z
N MET A 1 3.41 1.64 8.59
CA MET A 1 2.29 2.45 9.11
C MET A 1 2.48 3.91 8.73
N PHE A 2 2.02 4.28 7.54
CA PHE A 2 1.69 5.67 7.19
C PHE A 2 0.19 5.63 6.97
N ILE A 3 -0.55 6.08 7.97
CA ILE A 3 -1.98 6.31 7.87
C ILE A 3 -2.06 7.55 6.99
N TYR A 4 -2.18 7.37 5.68
CA TYR A 4 -2.76 8.44 4.87
C TYR A 4 -4.23 8.46 5.23
N THR A 5 -4.57 9.28 6.21
CA THR A 5 -5.89 9.90 6.36
C THR A 5 -6.15 10.71 5.10
N VAL A 6 -6.44 10.04 3.99
CA VAL A 6 -7.36 10.60 3.02
C VAL A 6 -8.74 10.28 3.57
N GLY A 7 -9.07 10.97 4.66
CA GLY A 7 -10.43 11.07 5.13
C GLY A 7 -11.19 11.83 4.05
N ILE A 8 -11.70 11.11 3.06
CA ILE A 8 -12.87 11.57 2.33
C ILE A 8 -13.99 11.54 3.36
N LYS A 9 -14.10 12.66 4.08
CA LYS A 9 -15.22 13.01 4.93
C LYS A 9 -16.42 13.13 4.01
N LEU A 10 -17.14 12.03 3.80
CA LEU A 10 -18.53 12.10 3.36
C LEU A 10 -19.37 12.00 4.63
N CYS A 11 -19.40 13.11 5.38
CA CYS A 11 -20.54 13.42 6.23
C CYS A 11 -21.65 13.91 5.33
N TYR A 12 -22.84 13.33 5.40
CA TYR A 12 -24.15 13.98 5.28
C TYR A 12 -25.19 12.91 5.74
N ASN A 13 -26.23 13.20 6.53
CA ASN A 13 -26.92 14.45 6.88
C ASN A 13 -27.65 14.28 8.24
N GLU A 14 -27.77 15.35 9.05
CA GLU A 14 -28.70 15.43 10.19
C GLU A 14 -30.03 16.04 9.72
N ILE A 15 -31.13 15.25 9.66
CA ILE A 15 -32.52 15.73 9.78
C ILE A 15 -33.36 14.61 10.42
N ASN A 16 -34.16 15.00 11.43
CA ASN A 16 -34.94 14.16 12.34
C ASN A 16 -36.11 13.37 11.70
N GLU A 17 -36.49 12.31 12.43
CA GLU A 17 -37.73 11.52 12.43
C GLU A 17 -37.91 10.41 11.36
N GLY A 18 -37.68 9.15 11.79
CA GLY A 18 -38.35 7.97 11.21
C GLY A 18 -37.62 7.12 10.15
N VAL A 19 -36.29 7.20 10.01
CA VAL A 19 -35.57 6.59 8.86
C VAL A 19 -34.72 5.37 9.27
N ILE A 20 -34.86 4.25 8.54
CA ILE A 20 -33.97 3.08 8.63
C ILE A 20 -32.53 3.52 8.28
N PHE A 21 -31.64 3.48 9.27
CA PHE A 21 -30.28 4.02 9.18
C PHE A 21 -29.35 3.06 8.43
N LEU A 22 -29.39 3.07 7.11
CA LEU A 22 -28.54 2.20 6.28
C LEU A 22 -27.08 2.70 6.28
N LYS A 23 -26.21 2.07 7.07
CA LYS A 23 -24.77 2.40 7.06
C LYS A 23 -24.10 1.83 5.81
N ILE A 24 -23.61 2.70 4.94
CA ILE A 24 -22.91 2.32 3.71
C ILE A 24 -21.40 2.50 3.89
N GLY A 25 -20.64 1.43 3.69
CA GLY A 25 -19.17 1.43 3.68
C GLY A 25 -18.60 1.46 2.26
N TYR A 26 -17.42 2.07 2.09
CA TYR A 26 -16.67 2.02 0.84
C TYR A 26 -15.24 1.59 1.12
N ALA A 27 -14.82 0.48 0.53
CA ALA A 27 -13.47 -0.06 0.64
C ALA A 27 -12.73 0.14 -0.69
N ARG A 28 -11.50 0.66 -0.62
CA ARG A 28 -10.65 0.91 -1.79
C ARG A 28 -9.23 0.50 -1.52
N ILE A 29 -8.73 -0.40 -2.36
CA ILE A 29 -7.33 -0.77 -2.40
C ILE A 29 -6.61 0.12 -3.42
N SER A 30 -5.69 0.95 -2.94
CA SER A 30 -4.82 1.77 -3.78
C SER A 30 -3.39 1.20 -3.89
N THR A 31 -3.00 0.26 -3.02
CA THR A 31 -1.67 -0.36 -2.97
C THR A 31 -1.74 -1.88 -2.70
N GLY A 32 -0.74 -2.65 -3.15
CA GLY A 32 -0.78 -4.13 -3.14
C GLY A 32 -0.66 -4.75 -1.76
N LEU A 33 -0.21 -3.94 -0.81
CA LEU A 33 -0.06 -4.28 0.61
C LEU A 33 -1.34 -4.09 1.41
N GLN A 34 -2.37 -3.49 0.82
CA GLN A 34 -3.65 -3.28 1.50
C GLN A 34 -4.48 -4.55 1.35
N ASN A 35 -4.65 -5.26 2.45
CA ASN A 35 -5.49 -6.45 2.51
C ASN A 35 -6.96 -6.02 2.49
N LEU A 36 -7.73 -6.44 1.47
CA LEU A 36 -9.14 -6.08 1.30
C LEU A 36 -9.95 -6.57 2.50
N ASP A 37 -9.65 -7.81 2.91
CA ASP A 37 -10.34 -8.54 3.96
C ASP A 37 -10.29 -7.77 5.28
N LEU A 38 -9.15 -7.17 5.62
CA LEU A 38 -9.00 -6.35 6.83
C LEU A 38 -9.83 -5.06 6.80
N GLN A 39 -10.07 -4.48 5.61
CA GLN A 39 -10.94 -3.31 5.47
C GLN A 39 -12.41 -3.72 5.57
N GLU A 40 -12.79 -4.84 4.94
CA GLU A 40 -14.14 -5.38 4.98
C GLU A 40 -14.53 -5.83 6.40
N ASP A 41 -13.64 -6.53 7.11
CA ASP A 41 -13.82 -6.90 8.52
C ASP A 41 -14.00 -5.68 9.42
N SER A 42 -13.21 -4.63 9.20
CA SER A 42 -13.36 -3.38 9.94
C SER A 42 -14.70 -2.70 9.63
N LEU A 43 -15.15 -2.70 8.38
CA LEU A 43 -16.44 -2.10 7.98
C LEU A 43 -17.63 -2.91 8.50
N ASN A 44 -17.55 -4.24 8.46
CA ASN A 44 -18.53 -5.14 9.06
C ASN A 44 -18.62 -4.94 10.58
N LYS A 45 -17.47 -4.81 11.26
CA LYS A 45 -17.41 -4.49 12.70
C LYS A 45 -18.01 -3.13 13.05
N PHE A 46 -17.93 -2.15 12.14
CA PHE A 46 -18.58 -0.84 12.29
C PHE A 46 -20.11 -0.89 12.04
N GLY A 47 -20.63 -2.02 11.57
CA GLY A 47 -22.04 -2.24 11.27
C GLY A 47 -22.46 -1.65 9.92
N CYS A 48 -21.56 -1.56 8.94
CA CYS A 48 -21.94 -1.20 7.57
C CYS A 48 -22.73 -2.35 6.92
N GLU A 49 -23.97 -2.10 6.53
CA GLU A 49 -24.86 -3.10 5.91
C GLU A 49 -24.56 -3.32 4.42
N LYS A 50 -23.98 -2.33 3.75
CA LYS A 50 -23.54 -2.45 2.35
C LYS A 50 -22.12 -1.93 2.19
N ILE A 51 -21.24 -2.75 1.61
CA ILE A 51 -19.86 -2.37 1.29
C ILE A 51 -19.69 -2.25 -0.22
N PHE A 52 -19.21 -1.10 -0.68
CA PHE A 52 -18.89 -0.86 -2.08
C PHE A 52 -17.39 -0.94 -2.31
N THR A 53 -16.97 -1.77 -3.26
CA THR A 53 -15.58 -1.87 -3.70
C THR A 53 -15.43 -1.39 -5.15
N ASP A 54 -14.23 -0.92 -5.51
CA ASP A 54 -13.94 -0.49 -6.89
C ASP A 54 -14.08 -1.63 -7.91
N GLN A 55 -13.86 -2.87 -7.47
CA GLN A 55 -14.01 -4.09 -8.24
C GLN A 55 -15.49 -4.36 -8.52
N MET A 56 -16.33 -4.27 -7.49
CA MET A 56 -17.77 -4.46 -7.62
C MET A 56 -18.40 -3.40 -8.53
N LYS A 57 -17.89 -2.16 -8.48
CA LYS A 57 -18.29 -1.11 -9.43
C LYS A 57 -17.98 -1.48 -10.88
N LYS A 58 -16.78 -2.01 -11.17
CA LYS A 58 -16.43 -2.47 -12.53
C LYS A 58 -17.25 -3.67 -12.96
N TYR A 59 -17.48 -4.61 -12.04
CA TYR A 59 -18.30 -5.78 -12.29
C TYR A 59 -19.72 -5.39 -12.71
N LYS A 60 -20.38 -4.52 -11.94
CA LYS A 60 -21.73 -4.00 -12.27
C LYS A 60 -21.83 -3.34 -13.65
N ILE A 61 -20.72 -2.78 -14.15
CA ILE A 61 -20.68 -2.17 -15.49
C ILE A 61 -20.60 -3.25 -16.58
N ILE A 62 -19.88 -4.35 -16.36
CA ILE A 62 -19.74 -5.43 -17.35
C ILE A 62 -20.80 -6.54 -17.20
N GLU A 63 -21.46 -6.63 -16.05
CA GLU A 63 -22.50 -7.61 -15.73
C GLU A 63 -23.61 -7.68 -16.80
N PRO A 64 -24.17 -6.56 -17.32
CA PRO A 64 -25.18 -6.62 -18.38
C PRO A 64 -24.66 -7.31 -19.65
N TYR A 65 -23.37 -7.18 -19.97
CA TYR A 65 -22.76 -7.86 -21.10
C TYR A 65 -22.54 -9.35 -20.83
N LEU A 66 -22.09 -9.70 -19.62
CA LEU A 66 -21.90 -11.10 -19.21
C LEU A 66 -23.22 -11.89 -19.23
N ASN A 67 -24.32 -11.22 -18.86
CA ASN A 67 -25.68 -11.76 -18.90
C ASN A 67 -26.34 -11.66 -20.29
N LYS A 68 -25.61 -11.19 -21.32
CA LYS A 68 -26.08 -11.02 -22.71
C LYS A 68 -27.30 -10.09 -22.85
N GLN A 69 -27.45 -9.12 -21.95
CA GLN A 69 -28.58 -8.17 -21.94
C GLN A 69 -28.27 -6.91 -22.75
N GLU A 70 -27.03 -6.40 -22.67
CA GLU A 70 -26.58 -5.19 -23.39
C GLU A 70 -25.31 -5.49 -24.18
N THR A 71 -25.09 -4.79 -25.28
CA THR A 71 -23.82 -4.88 -26.02
C THR A 71 -22.73 -4.01 -25.39
N ILE A 72 -21.44 -4.35 -25.60
CA ILE A 72 -20.30 -3.53 -25.11
C ILE A 72 -20.37 -2.08 -25.62
N LYS A 73 -20.96 -1.85 -26.80
CA LYS A 73 -21.10 -0.51 -27.39
C LYS A 73 -22.12 0.33 -26.61
N GLU A 74 -23.26 -0.24 -26.26
CA GLU A 74 -24.28 0.43 -25.44
C GLU A 74 -23.71 0.79 -24.05
N ILE A 75 -23.04 -0.17 -23.41
CA ILE A 75 -22.40 0.04 -22.09
C ILE A 75 -21.33 1.15 -22.17
N ALA A 76 -20.55 1.19 -23.25
CA ALA A 76 -19.52 2.20 -23.47
C ALA A 76 -20.11 3.61 -23.54
N ILE A 77 -21.20 3.78 -24.30
CA ILE A 77 -21.90 5.06 -24.46
C ILE A 77 -22.51 5.50 -23.12
N LYS A 78 -23.25 4.59 -22.46
CA LYS A 78 -23.94 4.83 -21.18
C LYS A 78 -22.99 5.25 -20.06
N ASN A 79 -21.86 4.55 -19.93
CA ASN A 79 -20.90 4.78 -18.85
C ASN A 79 -19.76 5.74 -19.22
N LYS A 80 -19.71 6.23 -20.47
CA LYS A 80 -18.61 7.05 -21.02
C LYS A 80 -17.24 6.39 -20.86
N ILE A 81 -17.18 5.07 -21.07
CA ILE A 81 -15.95 4.27 -20.97
C ILE A 81 -15.54 3.79 -22.37
N PRO A 82 -14.28 3.95 -22.79
CA PRO A 82 -13.83 3.43 -24.08
C PRO A 82 -14.05 1.93 -24.19
N THR A 83 -14.53 1.46 -25.34
CA THR A 83 -14.81 0.03 -25.62
C THR A 83 -13.63 -0.89 -25.30
N ARG A 84 -12.40 -0.47 -25.61
CA ARG A 84 -11.16 -1.21 -25.28
C ARG A 84 -10.99 -1.46 -23.78
N THR A 85 -11.43 -0.53 -22.93
CA THR A 85 -11.37 -0.68 -21.47
C THR A 85 -12.36 -1.74 -20.99
N LEU A 86 -13.57 -1.75 -21.56
CA LEU A 86 -14.59 -2.76 -21.25
C LEU A 86 -14.14 -4.16 -21.69
N TYR A 87 -13.64 -4.31 -22.92
CA TYR A 87 -13.08 -5.59 -23.38
C TYR A 87 -11.93 -6.08 -22.48
N ARG A 88 -11.02 -5.19 -22.09
CA ARG A 88 -9.93 -5.55 -21.16
C ARG A 88 -10.45 -5.97 -19.78
N TRP A 89 -11.58 -5.43 -19.31
CA TRP A 89 -12.20 -5.85 -18.05
C TRP A 89 -12.87 -7.21 -18.18
N VAL A 90 -13.63 -7.43 -19.26
CA VAL A 90 -14.25 -8.73 -19.57
C VAL A 90 -13.21 -9.83 -19.64
N GLN A 91 -12.15 -9.65 -20.45
CA GLN A 91 -11.08 -10.65 -20.58
C GLN A 91 -10.41 -11.00 -19.24
N LYS A 92 -10.18 -9.98 -18.40
CA LYS A 92 -9.63 -10.20 -17.05
C LYS A 92 -10.61 -10.92 -16.14
N TYR A 93 -11.89 -10.63 -16.25
CA TYR A 93 -12.93 -11.29 -15.48
C TYR A 93 -13.11 -12.76 -15.92
N GLU A 94 -13.03 -13.05 -17.21
CA GLU A 94 -13.09 -14.42 -17.73
C GLU A 94 -11.89 -15.26 -17.27
N HIS A 95 -10.70 -14.67 -17.17
CA HIS A 95 -9.49 -15.37 -16.76
C HIS A 95 -9.36 -15.54 -15.23
N ASP A 96 -9.55 -14.45 -14.48
CA ASP A 96 -9.25 -14.36 -13.04
C ASP A 96 -10.51 -14.12 -12.18
N GLY A 97 -11.72 -14.12 -12.77
CA GLY A 97 -12.96 -13.80 -12.06
C GLY A 97 -13.02 -12.35 -11.53
N LEU A 98 -13.74 -12.15 -10.41
CA LEU A 98 -13.86 -10.84 -9.76
C LEU A 98 -12.50 -10.29 -9.29
N VAL A 99 -11.56 -11.19 -8.95
CA VAL A 99 -10.20 -10.87 -8.54
C VAL A 99 -9.43 -10.19 -9.68
N GLY A 100 -9.67 -10.57 -10.93
CA GLY A 100 -9.09 -9.96 -12.12
C GLY A 100 -9.38 -8.47 -12.30
N LEU A 101 -10.52 -8.01 -11.76
CA LEU A 101 -10.95 -6.62 -11.82
C LEU A 101 -10.29 -5.74 -10.74
N ILE A 102 -9.61 -6.35 -9.76
CA ILE A 102 -8.76 -5.65 -8.80
C ILE A 102 -7.71 -4.83 -9.56
N ARG A 103 -7.46 -3.61 -9.10
CA ARG A 103 -6.32 -2.83 -9.61
C ARG A 103 -5.04 -3.59 -9.24
N LYS A 104 -4.39 -4.21 -10.23
CA LYS A 104 -3.03 -4.75 -10.05
C LYS A 104 -2.14 -3.62 -9.60
N THR A 105 -1.52 -3.81 -8.45
CA THR A 105 -0.56 -2.88 -7.92
C THR A 105 0.76 -3.12 -8.63
N ARG A 106 1.45 -2.03 -8.94
CA ARG A 106 2.73 -2.09 -9.65
C ARG A 106 3.70 -2.99 -8.89
N THR A 107 4.28 -3.97 -9.59
CA THR A 107 5.23 -4.96 -9.03
C THR A 107 6.48 -4.32 -8.42
N ASP A 108 6.88 -3.16 -8.93
CA ASP A 108 8.05 -2.40 -8.48
C ASP A 108 7.76 -1.44 -7.31
N PHE A 109 6.51 -1.32 -6.84
CA PHE A 109 6.13 -0.32 -5.82
C PHE A 109 6.88 -0.46 -4.49
N GLU A 110 7.30 -1.68 -4.13
CA GLU A 110 8.03 -1.96 -2.89
C GLU A 110 9.50 -2.28 -3.09
N GLN A 111 9.93 -2.45 -4.35
CA GLN A 111 11.31 -2.73 -4.67
C GLN A 111 12.11 -1.44 -4.56
N ILE A 112 12.97 -1.39 -3.54
CA ILE A 112 13.96 -0.33 -3.42
C ILE A 112 15.14 -0.75 -4.28
N ARG A 113 15.28 -0.14 -5.46
CA ARG A 113 16.42 -0.34 -6.36
C ARG A 113 17.68 0.27 -5.75
N ILE A 114 18.39 -0.53 -4.95
CA ILE A 114 19.67 -0.22 -4.31
C ILE A 114 20.52 -1.49 -4.39
N SER A 115 21.83 -1.34 -4.61
CA SER A 115 22.77 -2.47 -4.58
C SER A 115 22.80 -3.14 -3.20
N GLU A 116 23.04 -4.45 -3.20
CA GLU A 116 23.00 -5.23 -1.96
C GLU A 116 24.08 -4.77 -0.95
N GLU A 117 25.24 -4.35 -1.43
CA GLU A 117 26.33 -3.80 -0.62
C GLU A 117 25.90 -2.52 0.14
N VAL A 118 25.19 -1.61 -0.53
CA VAL A 118 24.72 -0.38 0.10
C VAL A 118 23.64 -0.69 1.12
N ARG A 119 22.75 -1.66 0.85
CA ARG A 119 21.74 -2.12 1.82
C ARG A 119 22.38 -2.65 3.10
N GLN A 120 23.35 -3.55 2.99
CA GLN A 120 24.06 -4.13 4.14
C GLN A 120 24.75 -3.03 4.96
N LYS A 121 25.35 -2.04 4.29
CA LYS A 121 25.98 -0.91 4.98
C LYS A 121 24.99 -0.04 5.73
N ILE A 122 23.79 0.16 5.18
CA ILE A 122 22.71 0.89 5.85
C ILE A 122 22.29 0.16 7.12
N GLU A 123 22.08 -1.15 7.03
CA GLU A 123 21.73 -2.00 8.17
C GLU A 123 22.81 -1.94 9.25
N GLU A 124 24.08 -2.07 8.84
CA GLU A 124 25.23 -1.94 9.74
C GLU A 124 25.22 -0.60 10.50
N PHE A 125 25.04 0.53 9.79
CA PHE A 125 25.02 1.84 10.43
C PHE A 125 23.83 2.04 11.36
N VAL A 126 22.65 1.51 11.01
CA VAL A 126 21.45 1.62 11.85
C VAL A 126 21.58 0.79 13.11
N LEU A 127 22.07 -0.45 12.99
CA LEU A 127 22.34 -1.31 14.14
C LEU A 127 23.47 -0.72 14.99
N ARG A 128 24.48 -0.10 14.38
CA ARG A 128 25.61 0.53 15.08
C ARG A 128 25.22 1.67 16.01
N TYR A 129 24.28 2.50 15.59
CA TYR A 129 23.98 3.76 16.26
C TYR A 129 22.51 3.83 16.68
N LYS A 130 22.24 3.60 17.97
CA LYS A 130 20.88 3.57 18.57
C LYS A 130 19.97 4.75 18.17
N LYS A 131 20.53 5.94 18.01
CA LYS A 131 19.78 7.18 17.68
C LYS A 131 20.35 7.92 16.47
N ILE A 132 20.76 7.21 15.41
CA ILE A 132 21.21 7.90 14.19
C ILE A 132 20.04 8.61 13.50
N SER A 133 20.19 9.93 13.30
CA SER A 133 19.21 10.69 12.54
C SER A 133 19.22 10.26 11.07
N THR A 134 18.08 10.38 10.38
CA THR A 134 17.98 10.00 8.96
C THR A 134 18.99 10.79 8.11
N LYS A 135 19.14 12.08 8.42
CA LYS A 135 20.04 12.98 7.72
C LYS A 135 21.50 12.59 7.93
N THR A 136 21.88 12.17 9.13
CA THR A 136 23.25 11.70 9.42
C THR A 136 23.50 10.35 8.74
N LEU A 137 22.52 9.44 8.75
CA LEU A 137 22.60 8.17 8.03
C LEU A 137 22.83 8.38 6.53
N SER A 138 21.99 9.19 5.86
CA SER A 138 22.13 9.48 4.42
C SER A 138 23.47 10.14 4.07
N ARG A 139 24.00 11.03 4.92
CA ARG A 139 25.33 11.62 4.71
C ARG A 139 26.46 10.59 4.80
N LYS A 140 26.41 9.70 5.80
CA LYS A 140 27.42 8.63 5.96
C LYS A 140 27.39 7.64 4.79
N ILE A 141 26.20 7.27 4.32
CA ILE A 141 26.04 6.38 3.17
C ILE A 141 26.56 7.07 1.90
N ALA A 142 26.26 8.35 1.69
CA ALA A 142 26.77 9.09 0.55
C ALA A 142 28.31 9.14 0.51
N SER A 143 28.96 9.34 1.67
CA SER A 143 30.44 9.26 1.77
C SER A 143 30.94 7.86 1.38
N TYR A 144 30.34 6.82 1.96
CA TYR A 144 30.71 5.43 1.69
C TYR A 144 30.53 5.05 0.21
N CYS A 145 29.40 5.42 -0.40
CA CYS A 145 29.14 5.17 -1.81
C CYS A 145 30.15 5.89 -2.72
N LYS A 146 30.57 7.11 -2.35
CA LYS A 146 31.59 7.85 -3.10
C LYS A 146 32.96 7.16 -3.05
N GLU A 147 33.34 6.64 -1.89
CA GLU A 147 34.61 5.90 -1.70
C GLU A 147 34.63 4.58 -2.47
N ASN A 148 33.50 3.87 -2.50
CA ASN A 148 33.38 2.55 -3.14
C ASN A 148 32.89 2.61 -4.60
N LYS A 149 32.75 3.81 -5.19
CA LYS A 149 32.21 4.02 -6.55
C LYS A 149 30.84 3.34 -6.77
N LEU A 150 29.99 3.35 -5.75
CA LEU A 150 28.64 2.79 -5.79
C LEU A 150 27.59 3.87 -6.01
N ASP A 151 26.45 3.47 -6.58
CA ASP A 151 25.31 4.38 -6.76
C ASP A 151 24.79 4.86 -5.41
N VAL A 152 24.74 6.19 -5.26
CA VAL A 152 24.29 6.83 -4.03
C VAL A 152 22.77 6.69 -3.92
N PRO A 153 22.25 6.07 -2.85
CA PRO A 153 20.81 5.97 -2.66
C PRO A 153 20.20 7.33 -2.33
N SER A 154 19.00 7.57 -2.84
CA SER A 154 18.19 8.74 -2.47
C SER A 154 17.85 8.72 -0.99
N TYR A 155 17.71 9.92 -0.40
CA TYR A 155 17.27 10.13 0.97
C TYR A 155 16.00 9.33 1.32
N SER A 156 15.03 9.29 0.40
CA SER A 156 13.77 8.55 0.58
C SER A 156 14.00 7.04 0.66
N GLN A 157 14.93 6.51 -0.13
CA GLN A 157 15.25 5.08 -0.11
C GLN A 157 15.96 4.69 1.20
N ALA A 158 16.93 5.49 1.67
CA ALA A 158 17.59 5.28 2.95
C ALA A 158 16.61 5.38 4.14
N TYR A 159 15.67 6.35 4.10
CA TYR A 159 14.60 6.46 5.09
C TYR A 159 13.67 5.24 5.10
N LYS A 160 13.24 4.77 3.93
CA LYS A 160 12.38 3.58 3.79
C LYS A 160 13.09 2.33 4.32
N LEU A 161 14.36 2.13 3.99
CA LEU A 161 15.15 0.99 4.49
C LEU A 161 15.29 1.02 6.01
N ARG A 162 15.68 2.16 6.60
CA ARG A 162 15.75 2.29 8.06
C ARG A 162 14.40 1.99 8.74
N LYS A 163 13.28 2.44 8.15
CA LYS A 163 11.94 2.23 8.72
C LYS A 163 11.49 0.76 8.67
N ARG A 164 12.07 -0.06 7.80
CA ARG A 164 11.79 -1.51 7.72
C ARG A 164 12.48 -2.30 8.85
N ILE A 165 13.58 -1.80 9.39
CA ILE A 165 14.29 -2.47 10.49
C ILE A 165 13.46 -2.35 11.78
N PRO A 166 13.12 -3.47 12.44
CA PRO A 166 12.31 -3.44 13.65
C PRO A 166 13.07 -2.78 14.81
N LYS A 167 12.37 -1.97 15.62
CA LYS A 167 12.96 -1.24 16.75
C LYS A 167 13.56 -2.17 17.81
N SER A 168 12.95 -3.34 18.01
CA SER A 168 13.43 -4.38 18.92
C SER A 168 14.84 -4.85 18.56
N LEU A 169 15.12 -5.06 17.27
CA LEU A 169 16.45 -5.47 16.80
C LEU A 169 17.51 -4.38 17.03
N ILE A 170 17.15 -3.11 16.83
CA ILE A 170 18.04 -1.97 17.11
C ILE A 170 18.36 -1.88 18.61
N GLN A 171 17.38 -2.16 19.46
CA GLN A 171 17.54 -2.17 20.91
C GLN A 171 18.46 -3.31 21.36
N LEU A 172 18.21 -4.54 20.88
CA LEU A 172 19.01 -5.72 21.17
C LEU A 172 20.49 -5.52 20.77
N ALA A 173 20.75 -5.09 19.54
CA ALA A 173 22.10 -4.84 19.03
C ALA A 173 22.88 -3.76 19.80
N HIS A 174 22.19 -2.89 20.54
CA HIS A 174 22.83 -1.93 21.43
C HIS A 174 23.06 -2.51 22.83
N GLU A 175 22.13 -3.31 23.35
CA GLU A 175 22.25 -3.98 24.65
C GLU A 175 23.42 -4.97 24.64
N GLU A 176 23.54 -5.81 23.62
CA GLU A 176 24.66 -6.75 23.44
C GLU A 176 26.01 -6.04 23.40
N ARG A 177 26.11 -4.91 22.70
CA ARG A 177 27.36 -4.14 22.69
C ARG A 177 27.67 -3.41 23.99
N LYS A 178 26.64 -2.94 24.70
CA LYS A 178 26.83 -2.38 26.03
C LYS A 178 27.37 -3.46 26.97
N TYR A 179 26.87 -4.68 26.83
CA TYR A 179 27.34 -5.85 27.58
C TYR A 179 28.80 -6.20 27.25
N ILE A 180 29.14 -6.35 25.97
CA ILE A 180 30.54 -6.62 25.53
C ILE A 180 31.50 -5.53 26.02
N LYS A 181 31.15 -4.25 25.88
CA LYS A 181 31.98 -3.14 26.38
C LYS A 181 32.14 -3.13 27.90
N ARG A 182 31.16 -3.66 28.64
CA ARG A 182 31.19 -3.72 30.10
C ARG A 182 31.97 -4.92 30.64
N ILE A 183 32.12 -5.97 29.84
CA ILE A 183 32.97 -7.14 30.14
C ILE A 183 34.44 -6.85 29.86
N MET A 184 34.74 -5.98 28.89
CA MET A 184 36.11 -5.61 28.50
C MET A 184 36.72 -4.46 29.33
N ILE A 185 36.08 -4.02 30.41
CA ILE A 185 36.56 -3.01 31.38
C ILE A 185 36.63 -3.70 32.73
#